data_AF-A0A7C6HZ47-F1
#
_entry.id   AF-A0A7C6HZ47-F1
#
_cell.length_a   1.000
_cell.length_b   1.000
_cell.length_c   1.000
_cell.angle_alpha   90.00
_cell.angle_beta   90.00
_cell.angle_gamma   90.00
#
_symmetry.space_group_name_H-M   'P 1'
#
loop_
_entity.id
_entity.type
_entity.pdbx_description
1 polymer ?
#
loop_
_entity_poly.entity_id
_entity_poly.type
_entity_poly.pdbx_seq_one_letter_code
_entity_poly.pdbx_strand_id
1 'polypeptide(L)'
;SYQTIENRGEIAPEVAPNLRNNVYGCDICQLVCPFNRDARPHDTPEFTPSEAFLSLDWERLTEMDEDGYRELFHHSAVKRSKFEGLKRNVAAISKTRDK
;
A
#
# COMPACT_ATOMS: atom_id res chain seq x y z
N SER A 1 -2.95 -7.07 7.11
CA SER A 1 -2.74 -7.03 5.65
C SER A 1 -3.92 -7.50 4.80
N TYR A 2 -4.74 -8.47 5.23
CA TYR A 2 -5.87 -9.00 4.42
C TYR A 2 -6.77 -7.94 3.78
N GLN A 3 -7.17 -6.91 4.55
CA GLN A 3 -8.12 -5.88 4.11
C GLN A 3 -7.66 -5.14 2.86
N THR A 4 -6.38 -4.80 2.76
CA THR A 4 -5.82 -4.02 1.65
C THR A 4 -5.39 -4.88 0.46
N ILE A 5 -5.16 -6.18 0.66
CA ILE A 5 -4.60 -7.08 -0.37
C ILE A 5 -5.66 -8.01 -0.97
N GLU A 6 -6.41 -8.71 -0.12
CA GLU A 6 -7.26 -9.83 -0.51
C GLU A 6 -8.74 -9.52 -0.52
N ASN A 7 -9.21 -8.70 0.43
CA ASN A 7 -10.63 -8.31 0.49
C ASN A 7 -11.01 -7.65 -0.85
N ARG A 8 -12.06 -8.14 -1.50
CA ARG A 8 -12.61 -7.57 -2.75
C ARG A 8 -13.89 -6.77 -2.54
N GLY A 9 -14.47 -6.83 -1.35
CA GLY A 9 -15.62 -6.02 -0.95
C GLY A 9 -15.20 -4.67 -0.36
N GLU A 10 -16.15 -3.97 0.24
CA GLU A 10 -15.89 -2.70 0.91
C GLU A 10 -15.04 -2.91 2.19
N ILE A 11 -14.30 -1.86 2.57
CA ILE A 11 -13.61 -1.81 3.85
C ILE A 11 -14.59 -1.22 4.86
N ALA A 12 -14.87 -1.97 5.92
CA ALA A 12 -15.81 -1.56 6.95
C ALA A 12 -15.39 -0.22 7.59
N PRO A 13 -16.33 0.71 7.88
CA PRO A 13 -16.02 2.03 8.43
C PRO A 13 -15.22 2.00 9.73
N GLU A 14 -15.42 0.98 10.57
CA GLU A 14 -14.67 0.77 11.81
C GLU A 14 -13.23 0.29 11.58
N VAL A 15 -12.95 -0.31 10.42
CA VAL A 15 -11.61 -0.79 10.05
C VAL A 15 -10.78 0.32 9.40
N ALA A 16 -11.39 1.18 8.59
CA ALA A 16 -10.69 2.21 7.81
C ALA A 16 -9.73 3.11 8.65
N PRO A 17 -10.11 3.62 9.85
CA PRO A 17 -9.20 4.40 10.69
C PRO A 17 -7.93 3.66 11.09
N ASN A 18 -8.01 2.33 11.23
CA ASN A 18 -6.87 1.48 11.64
C ASN A 18 -5.86 1.25 10.51
N LEU A 19 -6.24 1.56 9.26
CA LEU A 19 -5.33 1.42 8.11
C LEU A 19 -4.29 2.54 8.05
N ARG A 20 -4.55 3.70 8.68
CA ARG A 20 -3.67 4.88 8.63
C ARG A 20 -3.32 5.21 7.18
N ASN A 21 -2.03 5.37 6.85
CA ASN A 21 -1.57 5.60 5.47
C ASN A 21 -1.19 4.30 4.72
N ASN A 22 -1.54 3.13 5.24
CA ASN A 22 -1.18 1.84 4.61
C ASN A 22 -2.19 1.49 3.51
N VAL A 23 -1.96 2.01 2.30
CA VAL A 23 -2.76 1.71 1.11
C VAL A 23 -2.57 0.29 0.57
N TYR A 24 -1.46 -0.37 0.90
CA TYR A 24 -1.19 -1.77 0.55
C TYR A 24 -0.33 -2.42 1.64
N GLY A 25 -0.80 -3.54 2.20
CA GLY A 25 -0.07 -4.27 3.24
C GLY A 25 -0.15 -3.61 4.62
N CYS A 26 0.64 -4.12 5.56
CA CYS A 26 0.78 -3.57 6.90
C CYS A 26 1.99 -4.25 7.56
N ASP A 27 2.95 -3.45 7.98
CA ASP A 27 4.18 -3.94 8.60
C ASP A 27 4.25 -3.64 10.11
N ILE A 28 3.16 -3.17 10.72
CA ILE A 28 3.14 -2.80 12.15
C ILE A 28 3.62 -3.96 13.03
N CYS A 29 3.18 -5.20 12.73
CA CYS A 29 3.62 -6.38 13.50
C CYS A 29 5.12 -6.66 13.35
N GLN A 30 5.71 -6.33 12.20
CA GLN A 30 7.15 -6.46 11.97
C GLN A 30 7.93 -5.31 12.63
N LEU A 31 7.40 -4.08 12.60
CA LEU A 31 8.02 -2.89 13.19
C LEU A 31 8.13 -2.96 14.71
N VAL A 32 7.13 -3.55 15.38
CA VAL A 32 7.14 -3.70 16.85
C VAL A 32 7.87 -4.97 17.32
N CYS A 33 8.27 -5.84 16.40
CA CYS A 33 8.89 -7.11 16.74
C CYS A 33 10.33 -6.90 17.27
N PRO A 34 10.67 -7.38 18.47
CA PRO A 34 12.01 -7.20 19.04
C PRO A 34 13.09 -7.89 18.21
N PHE A 35 12.76 -8.99 17.52
CA PHE A 35 13.71 -9.71 16.66
C PHE A 35 14.09 -8.93 15.39
N ASN A 36 13.23 -8.00 14.95
CA ASN A 36 13.53 -7.15 13.78
C ASN A 36 14.36 -5.92 14.12
N ARG A 37 14.67 -5.68 15.41
CA ARG A 37 15.48 -4.54 15.85
C ARG A 37 16.86 -4.51 15.17
N ASP A 38 17.45 -5.69 14.99
CA ASP A 38 18.79 -5.86 14.44
C ASP A 38 18.78 -6.30 12.95
N ALA A 39 17.61 -6.20 12.29
CA ALA A 39 17.47 -6.55 10.88
C ALA A 39 18.32 -5.61 10.01
N ARG A 40 19.02 -6.18 9.02
CA ARG A 40 19.83 -5.44 8.06
C ARG A 40 19.10 -5.36 6.71
N PRO A 41 19.22 -4.25 5.98
CA PRO A 41 18.76 -4.17 4.59
C PRO A 41 19.37 -5.28 3.73
N HIS A 42 18.66 -5.68 2.68
CA HIS A 42 19.19 -6.62 1.70
C HIS A 42 20.19 -5.91 0.76
N ASP A 43 21.07 -6.70 0.15
CA ASP A 43 21.96 -6.24 -0.93
C ASP A 43 21.50 -6.74 -2.31
N THR A 44 20.29 -7.31 -2.40
CA THR A 44 19.69 -7.81 -3.65
C THR A 44 19.21 -6.66 -4.56
N PRO A 45 19.87 -6.39 -5.71
CA PRO A 45 19.55 -5.22 -6.53
C PRO A 45 18.12 -5.23 -7.08
N GLU A 46 17.56 -6.40 -7.37
CA GLU A 46 16.22 -6.60 -7.93
C GLU A 46 15.09 -6.15 -7.00
N PHE A 47 15.38 -5.99 -5.70
CA PHE A 47 14.44 -5.49 -4.71
C PHE A 47 14.55 -3.98 -4.49
N THR A 48 15.44 -3.29 -5.20
CA THR A 48 15.56 -1.84 -5.15
C THR A 48 14.30 -1.21 -5.78
N PRO A 49 13.53 -0.39 -5.04
CA PRO A 49 12.35 0.26 -5.59
C PRO A 49 12.74 1.32 -6.62
N SER A 50 11.86 1.55 -7.61
CA SER A 50 12.07 2.60 -8.61
C SER A 50 11.83 4.00 -8.02
N GLU A 51 12.49 5.02 -8.57
CA GLU A 51 12.28 6.42 -8.17
C GLU A 51 10.83 6.87 -8.36
N ALA A 52 10.17 6.39 -9.41
CA ALA A 52 8.75 6.64 -9.65
C ALA A 52 7.87 6.09 -8.51
N PHE A 53 8.22 4.92 -7.97
CA PHE A 53 7.50 4.34 -6.82
C PHE A 53 7.79 5.14 -5.53
N LEU A 54 9.04 5.53 -5.30
CA LEU A 54 9.43 6.31 -4.12
C LEU A 54 8.86 7.73 -4.10
N SER A 55 8.62 8.31 -5.28
CA SER A 55 8.00 9.63 -5.44
C SER A 55 6.47 9.61 -5.48
N LEU A 56 5.83 8.49 -5.11
CA LEU A 56 4.39 8.43 -4.93
C LEU A 56 3.96 9.26 -3.72
N ASP A 57 3.04 10.17 -3.96
CA ASP A 57 2.31 10.91 -2.94
C ASP A 57 0.82 10.61 -3.00
N TRP A 58 0.06 11.31 -2.16
CA TRP A 58 -1.38 11.09 -2.06
C TRP A 58 -2.16 11.57 -3.26
N GLU A 59 -1.76 12.71 -3.84
CA GLU A 59 -2.40 13.30 -5.00
C GLU A 59 -2.25 12.35 -6.18
N ARG A 60 -1.03 11.90 -6.46
CA ARG A 60 -0.74 10.90 -7.49
C ARG A 60 -1.52 9.61 -7.27
N LEU A 61 -1.58 9.06 -6.05
CA LEU A 61 -2.39 7.86 -5.78
C LEU A 61 -3.90 8.07 -6.02
N THR A 62 -4.40 9.27 -5.69
CA THR A 62 -5.81 9.62 -5.82
C THR A 62 -6.21 9.87 -7.27
N GLU A 63 -5.33 10.46 -8.07
CA GLU A 63 -5.59 10.79 -9.47
C GLU A 63 -5.18 9.68 -10.44
N MET A 64 -4.34 8.72 -10.01
CA MET A 64 -3.88 7.61 -10.84
C MET A 64 -5.02 6.83 -11.48
N ASP A 65 -4.90 6.65 -12.79
CA ASP A 65 -5.74 5.82 -13.65
C ASP A 65 -5.17 4.40 -13.81
N GLU A 66 -5.87 3.54 -14.54
CA GLU A 66 -5.49 2.14 -14.67
C GLU A 66 -4.17 1.96 -15.45
N ASP A 67 -3.91 2.81 -16.44
CA ASP A 67 -2.68 2.71 -17.24
C ASP A 67 -1.46 3.16 -16.44
N GLY A 68 -1.55 4.27 -15.68
CA GLY A 68 -0.50 4.67 -14.75
C GLY A 68 -0.26 3.63 -13.65
N TYR A 69 -1.32 2.97 -13.17
CA TYR A 69 -1.18 1.84 -12.24
C TYR A 69 -0.43 0.65 -12.89
N ARG A 70 -0.75 0.33 -14.15
CA ARG A 70 -0.11 -0.79 -14.86
C ARG A 70 1.36 -0.53 -15.09
N GLU A 71 1.72 0.68 -15.47
CA GLU A 71 3.09 1.13 -15.67
C GLU A 71 3.86 1.13 -14.35
N LEU A 72 3.35 1.80 -13.32
CA LEU A 72 4.09 2.00 -12.08
C LEU A 72 4.29 0.71 -11.28
N PHE A 73 3.25 -0.12 -11.21
CA PHE A 73 3.26 -1.35 -10.42
C PHE A 73 3.52 -2.60 -11.27
N HIS A 74 4.06 -2.46 -12.49
CA HIS A 74 4.55 -3.63 -13.24
C HIS A 74 5.59 -4.38 -12.40
N HIS A 75 5.51 -5.71 -12.37
CA HIS A 75 6.33 -6.59 -11.52
C HIS A 75 6.26 -6.36 -9.99
N SER A 76 5.32 -5.54 -9.50
CA SER A 76 5.13 -5.32 -8.06
C SER A 76 4.08 -6.25 -7.46
N ALA A 77 4.28 -6.64 -6.20
CA ALA A 77 3.28 -7.37 -5.41
C ALA A 77 1.96 -6.61 -5.28
N VAL A 78 1.97 -5.27 -5.41
CA VAL A 78 0.78 -4.41 -5.42
C VAL A 78 -0.26 -4.89 -6.45
N LYS A 79 0.18 -5.54 -7.55
CA LYS A 79 -0.71 -6.13 -8.57
C LYS A 79 -1.76 -7.07 -7.99
N ARG A 80 -1.48 -7.70 -6.84
CA ARG A 80 -2.40 -8.62 -6.13
C ARG A 80 -3.68 -7.93 -5.64
N SER A 81 -3.66 -6.63 -5.34
CA SER A 81 -4.89 -5.89 -4.98
C SER A 81 -5.75 -5.55 -6.20
N LYS A 82 -5.17 -5.56 -7.41
CA LYS A 82 -5.74 -4.97 -8.63
C LYS A 82 -5.93 -3.44 -8.51
N PHE A 83 -6.15 -2.79 -9.64
CA PHE A 83 -6.40 -1.35 -9.70
C PHE A 83 -7.60 -0.96 -8.83
N GLU A 84 -8.74 -1.62 -9.03
CA GLU A 84 -9.97 -1.41 -8.24
C GLU A 84 -9.74 -1.55 -6.73
N GLY A 85 -8.97 -2.56 -6.31
CA GLY A 85 -8.67 -2.75 -4.89
C GLY A 85 -7.79 -1.64 -4.32
N LEU A 86 -6.80 -1.17 -5.10
CA LEU A 86 -5.96 -0.04 -4.70
C LEU A 86 -6.79 1.25 -4.57
N LYS A 87 -7.62 1.57 -5.58
CA LYS A 87 -8.50 2.76 -5.55
C LYS A 87 -9.50 2.70 -4.40
N ARG A 88 -10.07 1.52 -4.12
CA ARG A 88 -10.91 1.30 -2.95
C ARG A 88 -10.15 1.57 -1.65
N ASN A 89 -8.91 1.10 -1.51
CA ASN A 89 -8.10 1.36 -0.32
C ASN A 89 -7.85 2.86 -0.12
N VAL A 90 -7.45 3.55 -1.19
CA VAL A 90 -7.25 5.00 -1.18
C VAL A 90 -8.53 5.69 -0.73
N ALA A 91 -9.67 5.39 -1.35
CA ALA A 91 -10.96 5.99 -1.01
C ALA A 91 -11.41 5.72 0.44
N ALA A 92 -11.16 4.52 0.97
CA ALA A 92 -11.46 4.19 2.36
C ALA A 92 -10.61 5.02 3.35
N ILE A 93 -9.32 5.14 3.05
CA ILE A 93 -8.36 5.89 3.88
C ILE A 93 -8.59 7.41 3.77
N SER A 94 -8.91 7.94 2.58
CA SER A 94 -9.20 9.38 2.38
C SER A 94 -10.27 9.90 3.34
N LYS A 95 -11.26 9.07 3.70
CA LYS A 95 -12.34 9.45 4.63
C LYS A 95 -11.90 9.61 6.08
N THR A 96 -10.71 9.10 6.43
CA THR A 96 -10.19 9.05 7.79
C THR A 96 -8.81 9.69 7.94
N ARG A 97 -8.16 10.08 6.85
CA ARG A 97 -6.77 10.56 6.83
C ARG A 97 -6.56 11.92 7.52
N ASP A 98 -7.56 12.80 7.44
CA ASP A 98 -7.50 14.17 8.01
C ASP A 98 -8.24 14.29 9.36
N LYS A 99 -8.55 13.16 10.00
CA LYS A 99 -9.17 13.09 11.33
C LYS A 99 -8.13 12.65 12.36
#